data_AF-A0A7K3FYI6-F1
#
_entry.id   AF-A0A7K3FYI6-F1
#
_cell.length_a   1.000
_cell.length_b   1.000
_cell.length_c   1.000
_cell.angle_alpha   90.00
_cell.angle_beta   90.00
_cell.angle_gamma   90.00
#
_symmetry.space_group_name_H-M   'P 1'
#
loop_
_entity.id
_entity.type
_entity.pdbx_description
1 polymer ?
#
loop_
_entity_poly.entity_id
_entity_poly.type
_entity_poly.pdbx_seq_one_letter_code
_entity_poly.pdbx_strand_id
1 'polypeptide(L)'
;MTDTPAGPGRGNDLDELKRFVVAHAVSQNLPADHYAPLLDRITADAGDAPGSWAYEWIRAGDELDAAGQTLAAGQYYVLGRFPFVDGPGRARALARSVDAFDRWRKAEATGIEAGTVDVDGVPVRIWTAGLDTARPRPLLVVTGGIVSTKEQWGPLLPQLASLGLAAAVAELPGVGENPLRYERDSARLFGAILDALADRADVSRTYLLALSFSGHLAVRAALADPRIRGIVGNGTPVHDFFTDPDWQRTVPRLTRDTLAHLAGVPSDTVYAHVRDWALTDDELRSLAVPFAAVAARRDEIVPPADAERLRRNIADLRLLEHDDVHGAPAHLAETKAWSLLAVQEMRPDADPAVTERLAAALAAARDAGAGR
;
A
#
# COMPACT_ATOMS: atom_id res chain seq x y z
N MET A 1 24.39 24.44 10.08
CA MET A 1 23.66 25.59 9.51
C MET A 1 24.31 25.95 8.19
N THR A 2 23.79 25.37 7.12
CA THR A 2 24.05 25.79 5.74
C THR A 2 22.71 25.55 5.04
N ASP A 3 21.91 26.63 5.01
CA ASP A 3 20.70 26.74 4.21
C ASP A 3 21.07 26.56 2.74
N THR A 4 20.63 25.44 2.16
CA THR A 4 20.49 25.36 0.72
C THR A 4 19.17 26.04 0.38
N PRO A 5 19.13 27.10 -0.45
CA PRO A 5 17.88 27.76 -0.79
C PRO A 5 17.02 26.79 -1.59
N ALA A 6 15.80 26.51 -1.09
CA ALA A 6 14.75 25.90 -1.88
C ALA A 6 14.50 26.78 -3.11
N GLY A 7 14.64 26.19 -4.31
CA GLY A 7 14.31 26.86 -5.56
C GLY A 7 12.84 27.30 -5.61
N PRO A 8 12.48 28.21 -6.53
CA PRO A 8 11.11 28.70 -6.65
C PRO A 8 10.16 27.55 -6.96
N GLY A 9 8.99 27.58 -6.31
CA GLY A 9 8.08 26.45 -6.13
C GLY A 9 7.83 25.60 -7.37
N ARG A 10 8.10 24.30 -7.23
CA ARG A 10 7.46 23.26 -8.04
C ARG A 10 6.64 22.41 -7.09
N GLY A 11 5.40 22.81 -6.86
CA GLY A 11 4.40 21.88 -6.34
C GLY A 11 4.24 20.70 -7.30
N ASN A 12 3.62 19.64 -6.81
CA ASN A 12 3.16 18.53 -7.63
C ASN A 12 2.28 19.06 -8.78
N ASP A 13 2.23 18.30 -9.87
CA ASP A 13 1.27 18.56 -10.95
C ASP A 13 -0.15 18.33 -10.39
N LEU A 14 -0.94 19.41 -10.30
CA LEU A 14 -2.26 19.36 -9.68
C LEU A 14 -3.24 18.48 -10.47
N ASP A 15 -3.12 18.43 -11.80
CA ASP A 15 -4.00 17.60 -12.63
C ASP A 15 -3.67 16.12 -12.44
N GLU A 16 -2.38 15.77 -12.31
CA GLU A 16 -1.97 14.42 -11.89
C GLU A 16 -2.50 14.09 -10.49
N LEU A 17 -2.34 14.99 -9.51
CA LEU A 17 -2.83 14.76 -8.15
C LEU A 17 -4.34 14.46 -8.12
N LYS A 18 -5.14 15.30 -8.78
CA LYS A 18 -6.60 15.12 -8.87
C LYS A 18 -6.97 13.82 -9.57
N ARG A 19 -6.22 13.39 -10.58
CA ARG A 19 -6.44 12.11 -11.28
C ARG A 19 -6.13 10.92 -10.38
N PHE A 20 -4.95 10.89 -9.76
CA PHE A 20 -4.48 9.72 -9.02
C PHE A 20 -5.13 9.56 -7.64
N VAL A 21 -5.53 10.65 -6.99
CA VAL A 21 -6.21 10.57 -5.68
C VAL A 21 -7.56 9.84 -5.77
N VAL A 22 -8.23 9.88 -6.92
CA VAL A 22 -9.53 9.22 -7.12
C VAL A 22 -9.41 7.71 -6.94
N ALA A 23 -8.35 7.08 -7.44
CA ALA A 23 -8.11 5.65 -7.22
C ALA A 23 -7.98 5.32 -5.73
N HIS A 24 -7.38 6.20 -4.93
CA HIS A 24 -7.24 6.04 -3.48
C HIS A 24 -8.51 6.38 -2.70
N ALA A 25 -9.36 7.27 -3.21
CA ALA A 25 -10.68 7.52 -2.66
C ALA A 25 -11.59 6.30 -2.89
N VAL A 26 -11.58 5.75 -4.10
CA VAL A 26 -12.31 4.53 -4.48
C VAL A 26 -11.83 3.32 -3.67
N SER A 27 -10.51 3.13 -3.51
CA SER A 27 -9.97 2.01 -2.73
C SER A 27 -10.38 2.03 -1.24
N GLN A 28 -10.72 3.21 -0.73
CA GLN A 28 -11.20 3.44 0.63
C GLN A 28 -12.73 3.49 0.72
N ASN A 29 -13.44 3.19 -0.37
CA ASN A 29 -14.90 3.21 -0.48
C ASN A 29 -15.50 4.59 -0.14
N LEU A 30 -14.79 5.67 -0.47
CA LEU A 30 -15.32 7.03 -0.33
C LEU A 30 -16.31 7.33 -1.46
N PRO A 31 -17.45 7.97 -1.16
CA PRO A 31 -18.46 8.26 -2.17
C PRO A 31 -18.06 9.48 -3.00
N ALA A 32 -18.23 9.38 -4.32
CA ALA A 32 -17.71 10.36 -5.29
C ALA A 32 -18.36 11.75 -5.19
N ASP A 33 -19.62 11.80 -4.80
CA ASP A 33 -20.37 13.03 -4.53
C ASP A 33 -19.77 13.85 -3.39
N HIS A 34 -19.03 13.23 -2.46
CA HIS A 34 -18.37 13.95 -1.38
C HIS A 34 -17.02 14.56 -1.82
N TYR A 35 -16.21 13.84 -2.61
CA TYR A 35 -14.87 14.32 -2.98
C TYR A 35 -14.79 15.02 -4.34
N ALA A 36 -15.68 14.76 -5.30
CA ALA A 36 -15.60 15.42 -6.61
C ALA A 36 -15.76 16.94 -6.52
N PRO A 37 -16.75 17.50 -5.78
CA PRO A 37 -16.85 18.96 -5.60
C PRO A 37 -15.67 19.54 -4.81
N LEU A 38 -15.04 18.73 -3.96
CA LEU A 38 -13.83 19.14 -3.24
C LEU A 38 -12.65 19.30 -4.21
N LEU A 39 -12.48 18.38 -5.15
CA LEU A 39 -11.44 18.46 -6.18
C LEU A 39 -11.62 19.72 -7.05
N ASP A 40 -12.85 20.13 -7.35
CA ASP A 40 -13.13 21.36 -8.11
C ASP A 40 -12.70 22.64 -7.35
N ARG A 41 -12.77 22.63 -6.01
CA ARG A 41 -12.34 23.76 -5.17
C ARG A 41 -10.83 23.90 -5.04
N ILE A 42 -10.08 22.81 -5.23
CA ILE A 42 -8.62 22.83 -5.13
C ILE A 42 -8.04 23.49 -6.38
N THR A 43 -7.34 24.60 -6.21
CA THR A 43 -6.75 25.41 -7.29
C THR A 43 -5.23 25.46 -7.24
N ALA A 44 -4.62 25.03 -6.13
CA ALA A 44 -3.18 24.94 -5.97
C ALA A 44 -2.78 23.68 -5.20
N ASP A 45 -1.64 23.09 -5.56
CA ASP A 45 -1.01 22.04 -4.76
C ASP A 45 -0.38 22.62 -3.48
N ALA A 46 0.50 23.60 -3.66
CA ALA A 46 1.33 24.15 -2.60
C ALA A 46 0.55 25.06 -1.65
N GLY A 47 1.02 25.13 -0.41
CA GLY A 47 0.53 26.04 0.62
C GLY A 47 -0.48 25.41 1.58
N ASP A 48 -0.93 26.22 2.53
CA ASP A 48 -1.81 25.82 3.62
C ASP A 48 -2.90 26.89 3.88
N ALA A 49 -3.59 27.25 2.79
CA ALA A 49 -4.59 28.31 2.76
C ALA A 49 -5.80 27.84 1.91
N PRO A 50 -6.98 28.48 2.03
CA PRO A 50 -8.14 28.16 1.19
C PRO A 50 -7.79 27.98 -0.28
N GLY A 51 -8.29 26.88 -0.87
CA GLY A 51 -7.98 26.48 -2.24
C GLY A 51 -6.70 25.66 -2.44
N SER A 52 -5.82 25.52 -1.42
CA SER A 52 -4.69 24.59 -1.49
C SER A 52 -5.11 23.16 -1.20
N TRP A 53 -4.36 22.19 -1.74
CA TRP A 53 -4.64 20.76 -1.62
C TRP A 53 -4.87 20.33 -0.17
N ALA A 54 -3.84 20.48 0.67
CA ALA A 54 -3.89 20.01 2.04
C ALA A 54 -4.97 20.73 2.85
N TYR A 55 -5.17 22.03 2.62
CA TYR A 55 -6.18 22.82 3.34
C TYR A 55 -7.59 22.29 3.08
N GLU A 56 -7.97 22.11 1.82
CA GLU A 56 -9.33 21.70 1.46
C GLU A 56 -9.66 20.29 1.96
N TRP A 57 -8.72 19.36 1.83
CA TRP A 57 -8.87 18.01 2.38
C TRP A 57 -8.97 17.99 3.90
N ILE A 58 -8.16 18.80 4.60
CA ILE A 58 -8.25 18.93 6.06
C ILE A 58 -9.59 19.54 6.46
N ARG A 59 -10.05 20.59 5.79
CA ARG A 59 -11.35 21.22 6.10
C ARG A 59 -12.50 20.23 5.95
N ALA A 60 -12.51 19.44 4.87
CA ALA A 60 -13.52 18.41 4.65
C ALA A 60 -13.42 17.28 5.70
N GLY A 61 -12.20 16.88 6.09
CA GLY A 61 -12.00 15.94 7.19
C GLY A 61 -12.50 16.49 8.54
N ASP A 62 -12.26 17.78 8.82
CA ASP A 62 -12.70 18.46 10.05
C ASP A 62 -14.24 18.46 10.16
N GLU A 63 -14.94 18.67 9.05
CA GLU A 63 -16.40 18.62 8.97
C GLU A 63 -16.93 17.21 9.27
N LEU A 64 -16.29 16.17 8.72
CA LEU A 64 -16.64 14.76 9.00
C LEU A 64 -16.37 14.38 10.46
N ASP A 65 -15.23 14.82 11.01
CA ASP A 65 -14.84 14.52 12.38
C ASP A 65 -15.79 15.19 13.38
N ALA A 66 -16.17 16.45 13.13
CA ALA A 66 -17.17 17.17 13.92
C ALA A 66 -18.56 16.52 13.85
N ALA A 67 -18.89 15.83 12.74
CA ALA A 67 -20.11 15.05 12.58
C ALA A 67 -20.02 13.63 13.19
N GLY A 68 -18.92 13.29 13.87
CA GLY A 68 -18.70 11.98 14.48
C GLY A 68 -18.24 10.88 13.51
N GLN A 69 -18.03 11.20 12.23
CA GLN A 69 -17.56 10.25 11.22
C GLN A 69 -16.03 10.13 11.24
N THR A 70 -15.49 9.72 12.40
CA THR A 70 -14.05 9.80 12.69
C THR A 70 -13.19 9.01 11.69
N LEU A 71 -13.60 7.79 11.29
CA LEU A 71 -12.85 7.01 10.30
C LEU A 71 -12.83 7.71 8.94
N ALA A 72 -13.97 8.23 8.48
CA ALA A 72 -14.07 8.94 7.22
C ALA A 72 -13.22 10.22 7.23
N ALA A 73 -13.19 10.95 8.35
CA ALA A 73 -12.29 12.08 8.54
C ALA A 73 -10.82 11.66 8.36
N GLY A 74 -10.43 10.55 9.01
CA GLY A 74 -9.10 9.93 8.85
C GLY A 74 -8.72 9.68 7.39
N GLN A 75 -9.66 9.12 6.60
CA GLN A 75 -9.47 8.85 5.17
C GLN A 75 -9.30 10.14 4.35
N TYR A 76 -10.05 11.20 4.66
CA TYR A 76 -9.90 12.51 4.01
C TYR A 76 -8.55 13.16 4.34
N TYR A 77 -8.09 13.03 5.58
CA TYR A 77 -6.77 13.51 5.97
C TYR A 77 -5.65 12.73 5.26
N VAL A 78 -5.80 11.43 4.99
CA VAL A 78 -4.84 10.68 4.13
C VAL A 78 -4.76 11.32 2.74
N LEU A 79 -5.91 11.65 2.15
CA LEU A 79 -5.96 12.31 0.83
C LEU A 79 -5.34 13.71 0.88
N GLY A 80 -5.51 14.45 1.98
CA GLY A 80 -4.82 15.73 2.21
C GLY A 80 -3.31 15.64 2.31
N ARG A 81 -2.78 14.49 2.77
CA ARG A 81 -1.34 14.20 2.81
C ARG A 81 -0.79 13.74 1.45
N PHE A 82 -1.62 13.21 0.57
CA PHE A 82 -1.20 12.68 -0.74
C PHE A 82 -0.37 13.69 -1.56
N PRO A 83 0.77 13.32 -2.20
CA PRO A 83 1.34 11.97 -2.35
C PRO A 83 2.53 11.65 -1.40
N PHE A 84 3.13 12.66 -0.76
CA PHE A 84 4.14 12.57 0.30
C PHE A 84 4.22 13.89 1.07
N VAL A 85 4.75 13.85 2.30
CA VAL A 85 4.83 15.06 3.13
C VAL A 85 5.97 15.95 2.63
N ASP A 86 5.62 17.01 1.91
CA ASP A 86 6.54 18.00 1.34
C ASP A 86 6.45 19.39 2.00
N GLY A 87 5.62 19.53 3.04
CA GLY A 87 5.40 20.80 3.71
C GLY A 87 4.43 20.72 4.89
N PRO A 88 4.21 21.86 5.59
CA PRO A 88 3.45 21.90 6.84
C PRO A 88 1.97 21.48 6.68
N GLY A 89 1.34 21.80 5.54
CA GLY A 89 -0.05 21.41 5.28
C GLY A 89 -0.21 19.88 5.22
N ARG A 90 0.64 19.19 4.46
CA ARG A 90 0.63 17.72 4.39
C ARG A 90 1.08 17.04 5.67
N ALA A 91 2.01 17.66 6.41
CA ALA A 91 2.40 17.18 7.73
C ALA A 91 1.24 17.24 8.73
N ARG A 92 0.46 18.33 8.71
CA ARG A 92 -0.78 18.45 9.47
C ARG A 92 -1.83 17.41 9.05
N ALA A 93 -1.98 17.19 7.75
CA ALA A 93 -2.89 16.16 7.23
C ALA A 93 -2.49 14.76 7.72
N LEU A 94 -1.20 14.41 7.69
CA LEU A 94 -0.70 13.14 8.26
C LEU A 94 -1.06 13.02 9.74
N ALA A 95 -0.71 14.03 10.55
CA ALA A 95 -0.94 14.00 11.99
C ALA A 95 -2.41 13.84 12.33
N ARG A 96 -3.31 14.54 11.62
CA ARG A 96 -4.76 14.41 11.77
C ARG A 96 -5.26 13.02 11.35
N SER A 97 -4.70 12.44 10.29
CA SER A 97 -5.07 11.10 9.83
C SER A 97 -4.74 10.03 10.88
N VAL A 98 -3.52 10.07 11.43
CA VAL A 98 -3.08 9.14 12.49
C VAL A 98 -3.92 9.32 13.75
N ASP A 99 -4.17 10.56 14.17
CA ASP A 99 -5.00 10.86 15.34
C ASP A 99 -6.45 10.37 15.18
N ALA A 100 -7.08 10.65 14.03
CA ALA A 100 -8.43 10.19 13.75
C ALA A 100 -8.52 8.66 13.73
N PHE A 101 -7.56 7.99 13.10
CA PHE A 101 -7.51 6.53 13.10
C PHE A 101 -7.34 5.97 14.53
N ASP A 102 -6.46 6.57 15.34
CA ASP A 102 -6.22 6.14 16.72
C ASP A 102 -7.44 6.37 17.63
N ARG A 103 -8.18 7.46 17.43
CA ARG A 103 -9.46 7.70 18.12
C ARG A 103 -10.53 6.71 17.70
N TRP A 104 -10.72 6.51 16.40
CA TRP A 104 -11.70 5.57 15.87
C TRP A 104 -11.46 4.15 16.38
N ARG A 105 -10.23 3.65 16.27
CA ARG A 105 -9.90 2.27 16.66
C ARG A 105 -10.08 2.00 18.15
N LYS A 106 -9.89 3.02 19.01
CA LYS A 106 -10.16 2.97 20.46
C LYS A 106 -11.64 3.01 20.78
N ALA A 107 -12.43 3.79 20.03
CA ALA A 107 -13.86 3.95 20.28
C ALA A 107 -14.68 2.71 19.88
N GLU A 108 -14.32 2.05 18.77
CA GLU A 108 -15.19 1.07 18.10
C GLU A 108 -14.92 -0.42 18.44
N ALA A 109 -14.34 -0.74 19.61
CA ALA A 109 -14.04 -2.13 20.03
C ALA A 109 -13.40 -3.02 18.91
N THR A 110 -12.58 -2.39 18.06
CA THR A 110 -12.11 -2.98 16.78
C THR A 110 -11.16 -4.16 16.94
N GLY A 111 -10.55 -4.31 18.12
CA GLY A 111 -9.44 -5.25 18.36
C GLY A 111 -8.12 -4.82 17.70
N ILE A 112 -8.03 -3.58 17.19
CA ILE A 112 -6.81 -3.03 16.61
C ILE A 112 -5.91 -2.46 17.72
N GLU A 113 -4.65 -2.89 17.71
CA GLU A 113 -3.60 -2.47 18.61
C GLU A 113 -2.53 -1.67 17.85
N ALA A 114 -1.94 -0.68 18.53
CA ALA A 114 -0.75 0.00 18.04
C ALA A 114 0.48 -0.85 18.35
N GLY A 115 1.35 -1.04 17.36
CA GLY A 115 2.64 -1.71 17.51
C GLY A 115 3.80 -0.79 17.15
N THR A 116 4.99 -1.16 17.60
CA THR A 116 6.25 -0.56 17.16
C THR A 116 7.25 -1.68 16.91
N VAL A 117 7.90 -1.63 15.75
CA VAL A 117 8.90 -2.58 15.29
C VAL A 117 10.23 -1.84 15.24
N ASP A 118 11.28 -2.44 15.77
CA ASP A 118 12.63 -1.92 15.63
C ASP A 118 13.24 -2.44 14.32
N VAL A 119 13.65 -1.55 13.44
CA VAL A 119 14.36 -1.87 12.20
C VAL A 119 15.74 -1.23 12.29
N ASP A 120 16.74 -2.03 12.64
CA ASP A 120 18.13 -1.58 12.82
C ASP A 120 18.28 -0.39 13.79
N GLY A 121 17.56 -0.41 14.91
CA GLY A 121 17.54 0.65 15.91
C GLY A 121 16.59 1.81 15.60
N VAL A 122 15.81 1.73 14.52
CA VAL A 122 14.82 2.75 14.13
C VAL A 122 13.41 2.24 14.40
N PRO A 123 12.61 2.92 15.25
CA PRO A 123 11.25 2.51 15.54
C PRO A 123 10.30 2.83 14.37
N VAL A 124 9.57 1.83 13.90
CA VAL A 124 8.53 1.93 12.86
C VAL A 124 7.18 1.55 13.47
N ARG A 125 6.18 2.43 13.32
CA ARG A 125 4.82 2.19 13.83
C ARG A 125 4.04 1.28 12.88
N ILE A 126 3.31 0.34 13.46
CA ILE A 126 2.40 -0.57 12.73
C ILE A 126 1.06 -0.67 13.44
N TRP A 127 0.04 -1.16 12.74
CA TRP A 127 -1.25 -1.53 13.33
C TRP A 127 -1.42 -3.05 13.29
N THR A 128 -1.92 -3.65 14.37
CA THR A 128 -2.07 -5.11 14.46
C THR A 128 -3.46 -5.51 14.94
N ALA A 129 -3.90 -6.73 14.62
CA ALA A 129 -5.09 -7.35 15.21
C ALA A 129 -4.95 -8.89 15.17
N GLY A 130 -5.73 -9.58 16.01
CA GLY A 130 -5.75 -11.05 16.01
C GLY A 130 -4.49 -11.72 16.56
N LEU A 131 -3.65 -10.97 17.29
CA LEU A 131 -2.49 -11.48 18.03
C LEU A 131 -2.96 -12.33 19.22
N ASP A 132 -2.29 -13.45 19.49
CA ASP A 132 -2.63 -14.40 20.57
C ASP A 132 -1.36 -15.15 21.01
N THR A 133 -0.93 -14.98 22.26
CA THR A 133 0.25 -15.67 22.83
C THR A 133 0.00 -17.16 23.07
N ALA A 134 -1.24 -17.54 23.41
CA ALA A 134 -1.58 -18.90 23.77
C ALA A 134 -1.87 -19.76 22.55
N ARG A 135 -2.44 -19.15 21.50
CA ARG A 135 -2.74 -19.80 20.22
C ARG A 135 -2.30 -18.91 19.05
N PRO A 136 -0.97 -18.81 18.80
CA PRO A 136 -0.45 -18.00 17.72
C PRO A 136 -1.03 -18.44 16.37
N ARG A 137 -1.51 -17.46 15.60
CA ARG A 137 -2.13 -17.67 14.28
C ARG A 137 -1.12 -17.35 13.17
N PRO A 138 -1.28 -17.92 11.96
CA PRO A 138 -0.49 -17.51 10.80
C PRO A 138 -0.54 -15.99 10.61
N LEU A 139 0.61 -15.38 10.32
CA LEU A 139 0.73 -13.93 10.17
C LEU A 139 0.41 -13.51 8.74
N LEU A 140 -0.41 -12.48 8.58
CA LEU A 140 -0.58 -11.74 7.33
C LEU A 140 -0.07 -10.30 7.52
N VAL A 141 0.93 -9.91 6.74
CA VAL A 141 1.41 -8.53 6.70
C VAL A 141 0.85 -7.84 5.47
N VAL A 142 0.18 -6.70 5.66
CA VAL A 142 -0.38 -5.87 4.60
C VAL A 142 0.46 -4.60 4.44
N THR A 143 0.87 -4.32 3.21
CA THR A 143 1.62 -3.10 2.87
C THR A 143 1.12 -2.53 1.55
N GLY A 144 0.93 -1.20 1.50
CA GLY A 144 0.56 -0.50 0.28
C GLY A 144 1.76 -0.16 -0.61
N GLY A 145 1.54 0.70 -1.60
CA GLY A 145 2.59 1.27 -2.45
C GLY A 145 3.25 2.52 -1.84
N ILE A 146 4.04 3.20 -2.66
CA ILE A 146 4.85 4.39 -2.29
C ILE A 146 4.05 5.62 -1.83
N VAL A 147 2.73 5.62 -2.02
CA VAL A 147 1.83 6.73 -1.67
C VAL A 147 0.83 6.34 -0.58
N SER A 148 0.77 5.06 -0.20
CA SER A 148 -0.29 4.49 0.63
C SER A 148 0.14 4.36 2.09
N THR A 149 -0.51 5.11 2.98
CA THR A 149 -0.24 5.00 4.42
C THR A 149 -0.93 3.79 5.02
N LYS A 150 -0.41 3.30 6.15
CA LYS A 150 -0.99 2.16 6.89
C LYS A 150 -2.43 2.42 7.34
N GLU A 151 -2.83 3.67 7.59
CA GLU A 151 -4.21 4.03 7.96
C GLU A 151 -5.23 3.71 6.85
N GLN A 152 -4.82 3.61 5.57
CA GLN A 152 -5.72 3.19 4.49
C GLN A 152 -6.14 1.71 4.60
N TRP A 153 -5.25 0.88 5.16
CA TRP A 153 -5.42 -0.57 5.24
C TRP A 153 -5.78 -1.05 6.65
N GLY A 154 -5.51 -0.22 7.67
CA GLY A 154 -5.87 -0.47 9.07
C GLY A 154 -7.31 -0.95 9.29
N PRO A 155 -8.34 -0.38 8.61
CA PRO A 155 -9.72 -0.85 8.76
C PRO A 155 -9.97 -2.29 8.31
N LEU A 156 -9.05 -2.92 7.56
CA LEU A 156 -9.14 -4.33 7.20
C LEU A 156 -8.76 -5.27 8.35
N LEU A 157 -8.00 -4.82 9.34
CA LEU A 157 -7.45 -5.66 10.42
C LEU A 157 -8.50 -6.53 11.14
N PRO A 158 -9.69 -6.01 11.54
CA PRO A 158 -10.70 -6.83 12.19
C PRO A 158 -11.24 -7.94 11.27
N GLN A 159 -11.40 -7.61 9.97
CA GLN A 159 -11.79 -8.60 8.97
C GLN A 159 -10.74 -9.70 8.87
N LEU A 160 -9.45 -9.36 8.77
CA LEU A 160 -8.35 -10.33 8.69
C LEU A 160 -8.28 -11.22 9.94
N ALA A 161 -8.45 -10.64 11.13
CA ALA A 161 -8.51 -11.39 12.39
C ALA A 161 -9.68 -12.39 12.41
N SER A 162 -10.83 -12.02 11.83
CA SER A 162 -12.01 -12.91 11.69
C SER A 162 -11.78 -14.08 10.72
N LEU A 163 -10.79 -13.97 9.83
CA LEU A 163 -10.37 -15.02 8.90
C LEU A 163 -9.31 -15.97 9.51
N GLY A 164 -9.13 -15.92 10.83
CA GLY A 164 -8.21 -16.79 11.56
C GLY A 164 -6.74 -16.42 11.38
N LEU A 165 -6.44 -15.16 11.07
CA LEU A 165 -5.08 -14.65 10.92
C LEU A 165 -4.69 -13.78 12.12
N ALA A 166 -3.40 -13.78 12.44
CA ALA A 166 -2.77 -12.63 13.06
C ALA A 166 -2.46 -11.65 11.92
N ALA A 167 -2.76 -10.36 12.10
CA ALA A 167 -2.61 -9.39 11.03
C ALA A 167 -1.80 -8.19 11.48
N ALA A 168 -0.91 -7.72 10.59
CA ALA A 168 -0.16 -6.49 10.75
C ALA A 168 -0.32 -5.64 9.48
N VAL A 169 -0.51 -4.34 9.67
CA VAL A 169 -0.49 -3.35 8.59
C VAL A 169 0.69 -2.43 8.84
N ALA A 170 1.56 -2.34 7.83
CA ALA A 170 2.73 -1.46 7.82
C ALA A 170 2.72 -0.60 6.53
N GLU A 171 3.72 0.26 6.43
CA GLU A 171 3.91 1.16 5.27
C GLU A 171 5.37 1.18 4.86
N LEU A 172 5.63 1.45 3.58
CA LEU A 172 6.98 1.47 3.02
C LEU A 172 7.86 2.54 3.70
N PRO A 173 9.19 2.37 3.70
CA PRO A 173 10.10 3.42 4.16
C PRO A 173 9.83 4.78 3.53
N GLY A 174 9.76 5.81 4.36
CA GLY A 174 9.44 7.19 3.98
C GLY A 174 7.95 7.48 3.79
N VAL A 175 7.09 6.47 3.85
CA VAL A 175 5.63 6.63 3.74
C VAL A 175 5.02 6.82 5.13
N GLY A 176 4.11 7.78 5.25
CA GLY A 176 3.36 8.03 6.49
C GLY A 176 4.27 8.31 7.68
N GLU A 177 4.18 7.47 8.73
CA GLU A 177 4.97 7.58 9.94
C GLU A 177 6.30 6.80 9.87
N ASN A 178 6.59 6.09 8.78
CA ASN A 178 7.82 5.29 8.67
C ASN A 178 9.04 6.19 8.38
N PRO A 179 9.97 6.38 9.35
CA PRO A 179 11.08 7.32 9.20
C PRO A 179 12.26 6.76 8.40
N LEU A 180 12.22 5.48 8.01
CA LEU A 180 13.28 4.84 7.25
C LEU A 180 13.41 5.46 5.85
N ARG A 181 14.59 5.28 5.26
CA ARG A 181 14.84 5.58 3.86
C ARG A 181 14.41 4.42 2.97
N TYR A 182 13.82 4.71 1.80
CA TYR A 182 13.56 3.65 0.82
C TYR A 182 14.84 3.33 0.05
N GLU A 183 15.33 2.11 0.26
CA GLU A 183 16.62 1.60 -0.20
C GLU A 183 16.46 0.20 -0.79
N ARG A 184 17.50 -0.28 -1.49
CA ARG A 184 17.50 -1.60 -2.13
C ARG A 184 17.25 -2.74 -1.13
N ASP A 185 17.71 -2.59 0.10
CA ASP A 185 17.64 -3.56 1.20
C ASP A 185 16.46 -3.31 2.16
N SER A 186 15.51 -2.44 1.79
CA SER A 186 14.31 -2.15 2.59
C SER A 186 13.41 -3.36 2.85
N ALA A 187 13.63 -4.48 2.16
CA ALA A 187 12.97 -5.76 2.44
C ALA A 187 13.18 -6.24 3.89
N ARG A 188 14.23 -5.75 4.58
CA ARG A 188 14.49 -6.00 6.01
C ARG A 188 13.33 -5.61 6.94
N LEU A 189 12.48 -4.68 6.52
CA LEU A 189 11.26 -4.30 7.25
C LEU A 189 10.38 -5.52 7.55
N PHE A 190 10.22 -6.44 6.60
CA PHE A 190 9.38 -7.62 6.80
C PHE A 190 9.98 -8.58 7.84
N GLY A 191 11.28 -8.84 7.78
CA GLY A 191 11.98 -9.66 8.77
C GLY A 191 11.84 -9.09 10.18
N ALA A 192 12.00 -7.77 10.33
CA ALA A 192 11.84 -7.08 11.61
C ALA A 192 10.41 -7.16 12.15
N ILE A 193 9.38 -7.03 11.30
CA ILE A 193 7.97 -7.22 11.70
C ILE A 193 7.77 -8.65 12.22
N LEU A 194 8.34 -9.65 11.54
CA LEU A 194 8.22 -11.06 11.93
C LEU A 194 8.92 -11.30 13.26
N ASP A 195 10.10 -10.73 13.48
CA ASP A 195 10.82 -10.85 14.75
C ASP A 195 10.03 -10.22 15.90
N ALA A 196 9.47 -9.03 15.69
CA ALA A 196 8.71 -8.29 16.70
C ALA A 196 7.36 -8.93 17.08
N LEU A 197 6.83 -9.84 16.24
CA LEU A 197 5.55 -10.51 16.46
C LEU A 197 5.67 -12.01 16.76
N ALA A 198 6.88 -12.55 16.83
CA ALA A 198 7.15 -13.99 16.98
C ALA A 198 6.57 -14.60 18.27
N ASP A 199 6.33 -13.80 19.30
CA ASP A 199 5.76 -14.22 20.59
C ASP A 199 4.22 -14.26 20.61
N ARG A 200 3.59 -13.64 19.61
CA ARG A 200 2.13 -13.40 19.56
C ARG A 200 1.48 -13.81 18.24
N ALA A 201 2.25 -14.30 17.29
CA ALA A 201 1.83 -14.82 15.99
C ALA A 201 2.72 -15.99 15.58
N ASP A 202 2.18 -16.91 14.79
CA ASP A 202 2.98 -17.96 14.16
C ASP A 202 3.65 -17.40 12.91
N VAL A 203 4.80 -16.76 13.14
CA VAL A 203 5.55 -16.09 12.08
C VAL A 203 6.21 -17.08 11.12
N SER A 204 6.34 -18.37 11.47
CA SER A 204 6.83 -19.40 10.54
C SER A 204 5.89 -19.65 9.36
N ARG A 205 4.65 -19.18 9.47
CA ARG A 205 3.61 -19.22 8.43
C ARG A 205 3.15 -17.80 8.11
N THR A 206 4.07 -16.99 7.59
CA THR A 206 3.78 -15.61 7.18
C THR A 206 3.35 -15.52 5.72
N TYR A 207 2.35 -14.70 5.44
CA TYR A 207 1.93 -14.32 4.09
C TYR A 207 2.01 -12.81 3.93
N LEU A 208 2.37 -12.33 2.74
CA LEU A 208 2.49 -10.91 2.45
C LEU A 208 1.42 -10.48 1.46
N LEU A 209 0.51 -9.60 1.86
CA LEU A 209 -0.36 -8.86 0.94
C LEU A 209 0.31 -7.50 0.67
N ALA A 210 1.12 -7.47 -0.38
CA ALA A 210 2.05 -6.39 -0.66
C ALA A 210 1.73 -5.74 -2.01
N LEU A 211 1.02 -4.61 -1.97
CA LEU A 211 0.49 -3.93 -3.13
C LEU A 211 1.52 -2.97 -3.74
N SER A 212 1.55 -2.92 -5.08
CA SER A 212 2.43 -2.07 -5.86
C SER A 212 3.91 -2.30 -5.50
N PHE A 213 4.68 -1.25 -5.25
CA PHE A 213 6.11 -1.31 -4.90
C PHE A 213 6.45 -2.17 -3.68
N SER A 214 5.53 -2.39 -2.74
CA SER A 214 5.82 -3.32 -1.63
C SER A 214 5.86 -4.76 -2.10
N GLY A 215 5.22 -5.11 -3.21
CA GLY A 215 5.33 -6.44 -3.83
C GLY A 215 6.76 -6.76 -4.27
N HIS A 216 7.51 -5.76 -4.74
CA HIS A 216 8.93 -5.91 -5.09
C HIS A 216 9.77 -6.25 -3.86
N LEU A 217 9.56 -5.52 -2.77
CA LEU A 217 10.22 -5.81 -1.51
C LEU A 217 9.77 -7.15 -0.89
N ALA A 218 8.51 -7.54 -1.09
CA ALA A 218 7.98 -8.82 -0.62
C ALA A 218 8.67 -10.00 -1.32
N VAL A 219 8.93 -9.90 -2.64
CA VAL A 219 9.72 -10.91 -3.36
C VAL A 219 11.13 -10.97 -2.78
N ARG A 220 11.80 -9.82 -2.60
CA ARG A 220 13.13 -9.77 -1.98
C ARG A 220 13.15 -10.37 -0.56
N ALA A 221 12.11 -10.09 0.24
CA ALA A 221 11.99 -10.63 1.58
C ALA A 221 11.80 -12.14 1.58
N ALA A 222 10.94 -12.67 0.71
CA ALA A 222 10.69 -14.11 0.61
C ALA A 222 11.90 -14.90 0.12
N LEU A 223 12.77 -14.29 -0.69
CA LEU A 223 14.05 -14.89 -1.08
C LEU A 223 15.06 -14.96 0.09
N ALA A 224 14.93 -14.07 1.07
CA ALA A 224 15.86 -13.97 2.20
C ALA A 224 15.34 -14.65 3.48
N ASP A 225 14.03 -14.77 3.66
CA ASP A 225 13.40 -15.24 4.89
C ASP A 225 12.42 -16.41 4.64
N PRO A 226 12.78 -17.65 5.03
CA PRO A 226 11.97 -18.85 4.76
C PRO A 226 10.66 -18.91 5.56
N ARG A 227 10.47 -17.99 6.52
CA ARG A 227 9.23 -17.83 7.29
C ARG A 227 8.09 -17.27 6.43
N ILE A 228 8.42 -16.57 5.34
CA ILE A 228 7.44 -16.12 4.36
C ILE A 228 7.06 -17.31 3.48
N ARG A 229 5.76 -17.58 3.39
CA ARG A 229 5.17 -18.77 2.75
C ARG A 229 4.31 -18.45 1.53
N GLY A 230 4.08 -17.18 1.23
CA GLY A 230 3.34 -16.77 0.04
C GLY A 230 3.22 -15.25 -0.08
N ILE A 231 3.05 -14.78 -1.32
CA ILE A 231 2.93 -13.36 -1.65
C ILE A 231 1.66 -13.15 -2.46
N VAL A 232 0.90 -12.12 -2.13
CA VAL A 232 -0.18 -11.56 -2.94
C VAL A 232 0.18 -10.12 -3.30
N GLY A 233 0.32 -9.83 -4.59
CA GLY A 233 0.67 -8.51 -5.10
C GLY A 233 -0.36 -7.95 -6.08
N ASN A 234 -0.32 -6.64 -6.30
CA ASN A 234 -1.15 -5.94 -7.29
C ASN A 234 -0.32 -4.82 -7.93
N GLY A 235 -0.06 -4.90 -9.24
CA GLY A 235 0.76 -3.93 -9.95
C GLY A 235 2.20 -3.91 -9.43
N THR A 236 2.80 -5.09 -9.22
CA THR A 236 4.14 -5.22 -8.65
C THR A 236 5.22 -4.88 -9.71
N PRO A 237 6.04 -3.83 -9.54
CA PRO A 237 7.22 -3.62 -10.39
C PRO A 237 8.27 -4.69 -10.07
N VAL A 238 8.99 -5.18 -11.09
CA VAL A 238 9.89 -6.33 -10.94
C VAL A 238 11.28 -6.02 -11.48
N HIS A 239 11.39 -5.73 -12.77
CA HIS A 239 12.66 -5.58 -13.47
C HIS A 239 12.62 -4.45 -14.50
N ASP A 240 11.67 -4.53 -15.43
CA ASP A 240 11.57 -3.65 -16.58
C ASP A 240 11.15 -2.24 -16.14
N PHE A 241 10.37 -2.10 -15.06
CA PHE A 241 10.14 -0.78 -14.42
C PHE A 241 11.47 -0.06 -14.07
N PHE A 242 12.46 -0.80 -13.57
CA PHE A 242 13.73 -0.25 -13.10
C PHE A 242 14.76 -0.06 -14.22
N THR A 243 14.59 -0.75 -15.35
CA THR A 243 15.64 -0.87 -16.38
C THR A 243 15.26 -0.31 -17.75
N ASP A 244 13.97 -0.18 -18.08
CA ASP A 244 13.50 0.36 -19.36
C ASP A 244 13.41 1.90 -19.31
N PRO A 245 14.35 2.63 -19.94
CA PRO A 245 14.32 4.09 -19.94
C PRO A 245 13.18 4.67 -20.80
N ASP A 246 12.66 3.93 -21.78
CA ASP A 246 11.57 4.40 -22.62
C ASP A 246 10.26 4.38 -21.86
N TRP A 247 10.02 3.32 -21.10
CA TRP A 247 8.90 3.26 -20.16
C TRP A 247 9.02 4.30 -19.04
N GLN A 248 10.21 4.46 -18.43
CA GLN A 248 10.42 5.46 -17.37
C GLN A 248 10.13 6.90 -17.82
N ARG A 249 10.25 7.21 -19.11
CA ARG A 249 9.86 8.51 -19.67
C ARG A 249 8.34 8.73 -19.73
N THR A 250 7.54 7.67 -19.70
CA THR A 250 6.06 7.73 -19.72
C THR A 250 5.44 7.65 -18.34
N VAL A 251 6.18 7.18 -17.32
CA VAL A 251 5.70 7.08 -15.94
C VAL A 251 5.27 8.47 -15.42
N PRO A 252 4.11 8.58 -14.74
CA PRO A 252 3.63 9.84 -14.17
C PRO A 252 4.67 10.56 -13.31
N ARG A 253 4.71 11.90 -13.38
CA ARG A 253 5.68 12.68 -12.60
C ARG A 253 5.48 12.46 -11.10
N LEU A 254 4.24 12.31 -10.66
CA LEU A 254 3.88 12.00 -9.27
C LEU A 254 4.60 10.74 -8.76
N THR A 255 4.62 9.66 -9.53
CA THR A 255 5.30 8.41 -9.17
C THR A 255 6.80 8.62 -9.06
N ARG A 256 7.41 9.30 -10.04
CA ARG A 256 8.84 9.62 -10.05
C ARG A 256 9.23 10.51 -8.86
N ASP A 257 8.50 11.59 -8.64
CA ASP A 257 8.75 12.58 -7.58
C ASP A 257 8.55 11.92 -6.18
N THR A 258 7.57 11.02 -6.03
CA THR A 258 7.37 10.24 -4.80
C THR A 258 8.53 9.28 -4.56
N LEU A 259 8.92 8.46 -5.54
CA LEU A 259 10.09 7.56 -5.39
C LEU A 259 11.35 8.34 -5.01
N ALA A 260 11.55 9.50 -5.65
CA ALA A 260 12.68 10.37 -5.39
C ALA A 260 12.66 10.91 -3.97
N HIS A 261 11.48 11.29 -3.45
CA HIS A 261 11.31 11.70 -2.05
C HIS A 261 11.63 10.56 -1.07
N LEU A 262 11.06 9.36 -1.29
CA LEU A 262 11.25 8.21 -0.40
C LEU A 262 12.70 7.71 -0.39
N ALA A 263 13.36 7.70 -1.54
CA ALA A 263 14.79 7.43 -1.69
C ALA A 263 15.66 8.67 -1.43
N GLY A 264 15.02 9.82 -1.14
CA GLY A 264 15.52 11.21 -1.03
C GLY A 264 16.73 11.57 -1.90
N VAL A 265 16.65 11.17 -3.14
CA VAL A 265 17.54 11.61 -4.21
C VAL A 265 16.82 12.66 -5.05
N PRO A 266 17.53 13.48 -5.84
CA PRO A 266 16.91 14.34 -6.82
C PRO A 266 16.02 13.57 -7.81
N SER A 267 14.86 14.13 -8.15
CA SER A 267 13.85 13.47 -8.98
C SER A 267 14.33 13.10 -10.39
N ASP A 268 15.23 13.88 -10.97
CA ASP A 268 15.86 13.60 -12.26
C ASP A 268 16.90 12.46 -12.21
N THR A 269 17.34 12.06 -11.01
CA THR A 269 18.32 10.98 -10.80
C THR A 269 17.72 9.68 -10.29
N VAL A 270 16.43 9.67 -9.90
CA VAL A 270 15.83 8.54 -9.17
C VAL A 270 15.88 7.22 -9.95
N TYR A 271 15.61 7.23 -11.25
CA TYR A 271 15.65 5.99 -12.05
C TYR A 271 17.06 5.43 -12.20
N ALA A 272 18.08 6.30 -12.22
CA ALA A 272 19.46 5.84 -12.19
C ALA A 272 19.81 5.24 -10.82
N HIS A 273 19.29 5.82 -9.74
CA HIS A 273 19.49 5.35 -8.37
C HIS A 273 18.83 3.99 -8.10
N VAL A 274 17.64 3.72 -8.66
CA VAL A 274 16.92 2.45 -8.45
C VAL A 274 17.18 1.39 -9.52
N ARG A 275 18.07 1.66 -10.49
CA ARG A 275 18.29 0.76 -11.64
C ARG A 275 18.73 -0.64 -11.21
N ASP A 276 19.62 -0.73 -10.24
CA ASP A 276 20.16 -2.00 -9.71
C ASP A 276 19.22 -2.68 -8.71
N TRP A 277 18.01 -2.14 -8.52
CA TRP A 277 16.96 -2.76 -7.72
C TRP A 277 16.14 -3.77 -8.52
N ALA A 278 16.28 -3.83 -9.85
CA ALA A 278 15.66 -4.85 -10.67
C ALA A 278 15.90 -6.27 -10.12
N LEU A 279 14.84 -7.07 -10.05
CA LEU A 279 14.90 -8.50 -9.77
C LEU A 279 15.33 -9.23 -11.04
N THR A 280 16.36 -10.05 -10.93
CA THR A 280 16.85 -10.89 -12.04
C THR A 280 15.93 -12.08 -12.28
N ASP A 281 16.00 -12.65 -13.48
CA ASP A 281 15.26 -13.87 -13.80
C ASP A 281 15.65 -15.05 -12.88
N ASP A 282 16.91 -15.13 -12.47
CA ASP A 282 17.38 -16.16 -11.53
C ASP A 282 16.80 -15.96 -10.13
N GLU A 283 16.76 -14.72 -9.62
CA GLU A 283 16.08 -14.40 -8.36
C GLU A 283 14.60 -14.82 -8.43
N LEU A 284 13.89 -14.50 -9.51
CA LEU A 284 12.48 -14.90 -9.69
C LEU A 284 12.30 -16.42 -9.76
N ARG A 285 13.16 -17.14 -10.49
CA ARG A 285 13.14 -18.61 -10.56
C ARG A 285 13.45 -19.28 -9.24
N SER A 286 14.22 -18.62 -8.37
CA SER A 286 14.54 -19.13 -7.04
C SER A 286 13.44 -18.94 -6.00
N LEU A 287 12.37 -18.20 -6.33
CA LEU A 287 11.24 -18.00 -5.42
C LEU A 287 10.49 -19.32 -5.21
N ALA A 288 10.64 -19.89 -4.01
CA ALA A 288 10.10 -21.21 -3.66
C ALA A 288 8.69 -21.16 -3.02
N VAL A 289 8.03 -20.00 -3.05
CA VAL A 289 6.70 -19.79 -2.46
C VAL A 289 5.70 -19.39 -3.54
N PRO A 290 4.40 -19.68 -3.35
CA PRO A 290 3.36 -19.23 -4.27
C PRO A 290 3.32 -17.70 -4.35
N PHE A 291 3.17 -17.17 -5.57
CA PHE A 291 2.93 -15.75 -5.81
C PHE A 291 1.60 -15.60 -6.57
N ALA A 292 0.61 -14.98 -5.92
CA ALA A 292 -0.60 -14.49 -6.58
C ALA A 292 -0.42 -13.02 -6.95
N ALA A 293 -0.54 -12.68 -8.23
CA ALA A 293 -0.38 -11.31 -8.72
C ALA A 293 -1.64 -10.83 -9.44
N VAL A 294 -2.03 -9.59 -9.17
CA VAL A 294 -2.98 -8.83 -9.99
C VAL A 294 -2.19 -7.90 -10.91
N ALA A 295 -2.52 -7.89 -12.19
CA ALA A 295 -1.92 -6.99 -13.17
C ALA A 295 -3.00 -6.22 -13.94
N ALA A 296 -2.72 -4.94 -14.19
CA ALA A 296 -3.56 -4.07 -14.99
C ALA A 296 -3.01 -4.00 -16.42
N ARG A 297 -3.85 -4.24 -17.43
CA ARG A 297 -3.43 -4.24 -18.84
C ARG A 297 -3.10 -2.85 -19.39
N ARG A 298 -3.66 -1.80 -18.77
CA ARG A 298 -3.41 -0.39 -19.09
C ARG A 298 -2.65 0.31 -17.96
N ASP A 299 -1.85 -0.44 -17.21
CA ASP A 299 -1.02 0.10 -16.13
C ASP A 299 -0.05 1.16 -16.67
N GLU A 300 -0.15 2.37 -16.15
CA GLU A 300 0.63 3.53 -16.51
C GLU A 300 1.92 3.67 -15.68
N ILE A 301 2.12 2.79 -14.69
CA ILE A 301 3.28 2.78 -13.79
C ILE A 301 4.16 1.56 -14.09
N VAL A 302 3.60 0.36 -14.11
CA VAL A 302 4.33 -0.90 -14.27
C VAL A 302 4.25 -1.39 -15.72
N PRO A 303 5.38 -1.63 -16.39
CA PRO A 303 5.35 -2.08 -17.77
C PRO A 303 4.75 -3.49 -17.88
N PRO A 304 4.02 -3.80 -18.97
CA PRO A 304 3.51 -5.16 -19.22
C PRO A 304 4.60 -6.24 -19.20
N ALA A 305 5.84 -5.86 -19.52
CA ALA A 305 7.00 -6.74 -19.49
C ALA A 305 7.27 -7.33 -18.09
N ASP A 306 6.95 -6.63 -17.01
CA ASP A 306 7.11 -7.14 -15.64
C ASP A 306 6.15 -8.30 -15.37
N ALA A 307 4.88 -8.18 -15.76
CA ALA A 307 3.91 -9.28 -15.63
C ALA A 307 4.29 -10.49 -16.50
N GLU A 308 4.81 -10.24 -17.70
CA GLU A 308 5.34 -11.29 -18.59
C GLU A 308 6.55 -12.01 -17.95
N ARG A 309 7.43 -11.24 -17.29
CA ARG A 309 8.61 -11.79 -16.60
C ARG A 309 8.21 -12.64 -15.40
N LEU A 310 7.18 -12.25 -14.64
CA LEU A 310 6.60 -13.09 -13.59
C LEU A 310 6.11 -14.42 -14.19
N ARG A 311 5.32 -14.38 -15.27
CA ARG A 311 4.81 -15.57 -15.98
C ARG A 311 5.90 -16.54 -16.39
N ARG A 312 7.01 -16.04 -16.92
CA ARG A 312 8.09 -16.89 -17.43
C ARG A 312 8.96 -17.50 -16.35
N ASN A 313 9.10 -16.82 -15.20
CA ASN A 313 10.15 -17.16 -14.24
C ASN A 313 9.64 -17.71 -12.91
N ILE A 314 8.38 -17.49 -12.53
CA ILE A 314 7.85 -17.97 -11.25
C ILE A 314 7.09 -19.27 -11.47
N ALA A 315 7.55 -20.35 -10.81
CA ALA A 315 7.00 -21.68 -10.99
C ALA A 315 5.55 -21.82 -10.47
N ASP A 316 5.25 -21.23 -9.32
CA ASP A 316 3.91 -21.22 -8.72
C ASP A 316 3.31 -19.81 -8.75
N LEU A 317 2.93 -19.39 -9.96
CA LEU A 317 2.30 -18.09 -10.21
C LEU A 317 0.80 -18.27 -10.46
N ARG A 318 0.00 -17.45 -9.78
CA ARG A 318 -1.40 -17.22 -10.12
C ARG A 318 -1.58 -15.77 -10.53
N LEU A 319 -1.95 -15.53 -11.77
CA LEU A 319 -2.06 -14.19 -12.33
C LEU A 319 -3.52 -13.86 -12.68
N LEU A 320 -4.04 -12.78 -12.10
CA LEU A 320 -5.33 -12.17 -12.45
C LEU A 320 -5.06 -10.88 -13.23
N GLU A 321 -5.63 -10.76 -14.43
CA GLU A 321 -5.46 -9.58 -15.27
C GLU A 321 -6.79 -8.84 -15.46
N HIS A 322 -6.75 -7.53 -15.25
CA HIS A 322 -7.88 -6.64 -15.49
C HIS A 322 -7.56 -5.67 -16.62
N ASP A 323 -8.55 -5.39 -17.48
CA ASP A 323 -8.46 -4.27 -18.40
C ASP A 323 -8.74 -2.95 -17.66
N ASP A 324 -7.77 -2.51 -16.87
CA ASP A 324 -7.85 -1.37 -15.98
C ASP A 324 -6.51 -0.64 -15.92
N VAL A 325 -6.46 0.46 -15.18
CA VAL A 325 -5.25 1.22 -14.83
C VAL A 325 -4.58 0.68 -13.56
N HIS A 326 -3.44 1.25 -13.16
CA HIS A 326 -2.67 0.78 -12.01
C HIS A 326 -3.52 0.58 -10.75
N GLY A 327 -3.39 -0.59 -10.12
CA GLY A 327 -4.15 -0.97 -8.92
C GLY A 327 -5.56 -1.50 -9.19
N ALA A 328 -6.03 -1.49 -10.44
CA ALA A 328 -7.35 -1.96 -10.87
C ALA A 328 -8.55 -1.40 -10.08
N PRO A 329 -8.69 -0.06 -9.96
CA PRO A 329 -9.71 0.57 -9.12
C PRO A 329 -11.15 0.26 -9.56
N ALA A 330 -11.41 0.01 -10.85
CA ALA A 330 -12.74 -0.37 -11.31
C ALA A 330 -13.11 -1.82 -10.95
N HIS A 331 -12.11 -2.63 -10.57
CA HIS A 331 -12.25 -4.04 -10.21
C HIS A 331 -11.95 -4.30 -8.72
N LEU A 332 -12.03 -3.28 -7.86
CA LEU A 332 -11.61 -3.35 -6.47
C LEU A 332 -12.28 -4.49 -5.68
N ALA A 333 -13.58 -4.69 -5.85
CA ALA A 333 -14.32 -5.75 -5.15
C ALA A 333 -13.82 -7.15 -5.54
N GLU A 334 -13.60 -7.38 -6.84
CA GLU A 334 -13.06 -8.63 -7.35
C GLU A 334 -11.62 -8.82 -6.87
N THR A 335 -10.77 -7.81 -7.05
CA THR A 335 -9.36 -7.84 -6.63
C THR A 335 -9.22 -8.11 -5.14
N LYS A 336 -10.05 -7.50 -4.29
CA LYS A 336 -10.05 -7.73 -2.84
C LYS A 336 -10.46 -9.16 -2.49
N ALA A 337 -11.57 -9.65 -3.04
CA ALA A 337 -12.06 -11.00 -2.76
C ALA A 337 -11.06 -12.07 -3.25
N TRP A 338 -10.53 -11.89 -4.46
CA TRP A 338 -9.52 -12.76 -5.06
C TRP A 338 -8.23 -12.79 -4.25
N SER A 339 -7.73 -11.63 -3.81
CA SER A 339 -6.50 -11.53 -3.03
C SER A 339 -6.62 -12.24 -1.68
N LEU A 340 -7.74 -12.04 -0.97
CA LEU A 340 -7.99 -12.71 0.31
C LEU A 340 -8.19 -14.23 0.12
N LEU A 341 -8.85 -14.65 -0.95
CA LEU A 341 -8.98 -16.07 -1.29
C LEU A 341 -7.61 -16.70 -1.58
N ALA A 342 -6.75 -16.00 -2.34
CA ALA A 342 -5.40 -16.47 -2.63
C ALA A 342 -4.58 -16.69 -1.36
N VAL A 343 -4.67 -15.77 -0.37
CA VAL A 343 -4.04 -15.98 0.95
C VAL A 343 -4.56 -17.24 1.64
N GLN A 344 -5.87 -17.52 1.58
CA GLN A 344 -6.43 -18.74 2.18
C GLN A 344 -5.98 -20.00 1.45
N GLU A 345 -5.92 -19.99 0.12
CA GLU A 345 -5.51 -21.16 -0.66
C GLU A 345 -4.02 -21.48 -0.51
N MET A 346 -3.18 -20.50 -0.15
CA MET A 346 -1.78 -20.72 0.20
C MET A 346 -1.60 -21.38 1.59
N ARG A 347 -2.64 -21.36 2.43
CA ARG A 347 -2.57 -21.85 3.80
C ARG A 347 -3.00 -23.33 3.89
N PRO A 348 -2.14 -24.22 4.45
CA PRO A 348 -2.52 -25.61 4.66
C PRO A 348 -3.58 -25.79 5.76
N ASP A 349 -3.76 -24.80 6.64
CA ASP A 349 -4.67 -24.81 7.78
C ASP A 349 -5.88 -23.88 7.59
N ALA A 350 -6.15 -23.40 6.38
CA ALA A 350 -7.31 -22.56 6.12
C ALA A 350 -8.61 -23.30 6.44
N ASP A 351 -9.52 -22.61 7.14
CA ASP A 351 -10.87 -23.10 7.39
C ASP A 351 -11.62 -23.23 6.05
N PRO A 352 -12.07 -24.42 5.65
CA PRO A 352 -12.79 -24.62 4.39
C PRO A 352 -14.02 -23.73 4.23
N ALA A 353 -14.73 -23.44 5.33
CA ALA A 353 -15.90 -22.56 5.29
C ALA A 353 -15.50 -21.09 5.02
N VAL A 354 -14.33 -20.65 5.51
CA VAL A 354 -13.79 -19.33 5.19
C VAL A 354 -13.45 -19.25 3.69
N THR A 355 -12.79 -20.27 3.15
CA THR A 355 -12.43 -20.37 1.74
C THR A 355 -13.66 -20.35 0.84
N GLU A 356 -14.70 -21.13 1.16
CA GLU A 356 -15.96 -21.17 0.41
C GLU A 356 -16.67 -19.81 0.39
N ARG A 357 -16.74 -19.10 1.53
CA ARG A 357 -17.32 -17.75 1.59
C ARG A 357 -16.57 -16.74 0.74
N LEU A 358 -15.23 -16.79 0.72
CA LEU A 358 -14.42 -15.90 -0.12
C LEU A 358 -14.57 -16.24 -1.61
N ALA A 359 -14.69 -17.52 -1.96
CA ALA A 359 -15.00 -17.95 -3.32
C ALA A 359 -16.38 -17.45 -3.78
N ALA A 360 -17.40 -17.52 -2.92
CA ALA A 360 -18.72 -16.96 -3.20
C ALA A 360 -18.69 -15.43 -3.35
N ALA A 361 -17.94 -14.73 -2.49
CA ALA A 361 -17.74 -13.28 -2.59
C ALA A 361 -17.05 -12.88 -3.90
N LEU A 362 -16.07 -13.65 -4.34
CA LEU A 362 -15.40 -13.46 -5.63
C LEU A 362 -16.37 -13.65 -6.81
N ALA A 363 -17.19 -14.71 -6.78
CA ALA A 363 -18.20 -14.94 -7.81
C ALA A 363 -19.20 -13.76 -7.88
N ALA A 364 -19.71 -13.32 -6.74
CA ALA A 364 -20.63 -12.18 -6.67
C ALA A 364 -20.00 -10.87 -7.19
N ALA A 365 -18.71 -10.64 -6.90
CA ALA A 365 -17.99 -9.47 -7.39
C ALA A 365 -17.83 -9.48 -8.92
N ARG A 366 -17.58 -10.66 -9.51
CA ARG A 366 -17.50 -10.85 -10.97
C ARG A 366 -18.84 -10.61 -11.64
N ASP A 367 -19.92 -11.15 -11.09
CA ASP A 367 -21.27 -10.95 -11.63
C ASP A 367 -21.67 -9.47 -11.60
N ALA A 368 -21.35 -8.77 -10.51
CA ALA A 368 -21.59 -7.32 -10.38
C ALA A 368 -20.68 -6.46 -11.27
N GLY A 369 -19.55 -6.98 -11.72
CA GLY A 369 -18.66 -6.34 -12.69
C GLY A 369 -19.10 -6.55 -14.14
N ALA A 370 -19.55 -7.77 -14.48
CA ALA A 370 -19.99 -8.14 -15.82
C ALA A 370 -21.26 -7.40 -16.30
N GLY A 371 -22.05 -6.86 -15.36
CA GLY A 371 -23.24 -6.06 -15.66
C GLY A 371 -23.01 -4.57 -15.88
N ARG A 372 -21.75 -4.08 -15.90
CA ARG A 372 -21.41 -2.65 -16.02
C ARG A 372 -20.90 -2.26 -17.40
#